data_AF-A0A6B2LTX6-F1
#
_entry.id   AF-A0A6B2LTX6-F1
#
_cell.length_a   1.000
_cell.length_b   1.000
_cell.length_c   1.000
_cell.angle_alpha   90.00
_cell.angle_beta   90.00
_cell.angle_gamma   90.00
#
_symmetry.space_group_name_H-M   'P 1'
#
loop_
_entity.id
_entity.type
_entity.pdbx_description
1 polymer ?
#
loop_
_entity_poly.entity_id
_entity_poly.type
_entity_poly.pdbx_seq_one_letter_code
_entity_poly.pdbx_strand_id
1 'polypeptide(L)'
;MAQYLVRCGVKKNSIAILSPYTGQIRSIRKKLIDMRLLNKDPAEESIIISTVDRFQGDEADIVIISMVIDEKSTTPFVKLENRMIVLLSRARIGMFVIGNLGY
;
A
#
# COMPACT_ATOMS: atom_id res chain seq x y z
N MET A 1 10.66 4.26 0.81
CA MET A 1 9.63 5.13 0.19
C MET A 1 8.73 5.80 1.22
N ALA A 2 7.89 5.06 1.96
CA ALA A 2 6.99 5.65 2.96
C ALA A 2 7.71 6.56 3.99
N GLN A 3 8.83 6.10 4.56
CA GLN A 3 9.66 6.91 5.46
C GLN A 3 10.19 8.19 4.83
N TYR A 4 10.54 8.15 3.54
CA TYR A 4 11.05 9.30 2.81
C TYR A 4 9.97 10.36 2.63
N LEU A 5 8.75 9.96 2.22
CA LEU A 5 7.62 10.87 2.09
C LEU A 5 7.28 11.56 3.43
N VAL A 6 7.29 10.81 4.53
CA VAL A 6 7.08 11.38 5.88
C VAL A 6 8.18 12.38 6.23
N ARG A 7 9.46 12.10 5.88
CA ARG A 7 10.57 13.04 6.08
C ARG A 7 10.45 14.29 5.21
N CYS A 8 9.81 14.20 4.04
CA CYS A 8 9.50 15.35 3.18
C CYS A 8 8.30 16.18 3.70
N GLY A 9 7.71 15.84 4.85
CA GLY A 9 6.60 16.57 5.45
C GLY A 9 5.20 16.07 5.06
N VAL A 10 5.09 14.94 4.35
CA VAL A 10 3.79 14.32 4.09
C VAL A 10 3.23 13.72 5.38
N LYS A 11 1.96 14.03 5.70
CA LYS A 11 1.28 13.49 6.88
C LYS A 11 1.15 11.98 6.79
N LYS A 12 1.28 11.29 7.92
CA LYS A 12 1.25 9.80 7.93
C LYS A 12 -0.12 9.28 7.50
N ASN A 13 -1.21 9.91 7.95
CA ASN A 13 -2.59 9.54 7.65
C ASN A 13 -3.01 9.77 6.19
N SER A 14 -2.25 10.56 5.41
CA SER A 14 -2.52 10.79 4.00
C SER A 14 -1.81 9.79 3.07
N ILE A 15 -1.03 8.86 3.64
CA ILE A 15 -0.33 7.81 2.91
C ILE A 15 -1.07 6.47 3.14
N ALA A 16 -1.44 5.81 2.05
CA ALA A 16 -1.94 4.44 2.07
C ALA A 16 -0.98 3.48 1.37
N ILE A 17 -0.69 2.34 2.02
CA ILE A 17 0.05 1.23 1.41
C ILE A 17 -0.91 0.08 1.13
N LEU A 18 -1.04 -0.25 -0.16
CA LEU A 18 -1.93 -1.28 -0.65
C LEU A 18 -1.14 -2.46 -1.20
N SER A 19 -1.63 -3.66 -0.90
CA SER A 19 -1.14 -4.89 -1.50
C SER A 19 -2.29 -5.87 -1.69
N PRO A 20 -2.31 -6.63 -2.80
CA PRO A 20 -3.32 -7.67 -3.02
C PRO A 20 -3.16 -8.87 -2.08
N TYR A 21 -1.96 -9.11 -1.57
CA TYR A 21 -1.65 -10.30 -0.76
C TYR A 21 -1.55 -9.96 0.72
N THR A 22 -2.33 -10.66 1.55
CA THR A 22 -2.36 -10.50 3.02
C THR A 22 -1.03 -10.81 3.70
N GLY A 23 -0.27 -11.80 3.17
CA GLY A 23 1.08 -12.11 3.65
C GLY A 23 2.04 -10.92 3.50
N GLN A 24 1.92 -10.17 2.40
CA GLN A 24 2.70 -8.96 2.18
C GLN A 24 2.27 -7.84 3.14
N ILE A 25 0.96 -7.67 3.37
CA ILE A 25 0.45 -6.69 4.34
C ILE A 25 1.03 -6.93 5.73
N ARG A 26 1.11 -8.19 6.18
CA ARG A 26 1.73 -8.55 7.47
C ARG A 26 3.20 -8.18 7.51
N SER A 27 3.94 -8.49 6.44
CA SER A 27 5.38 -8.20 6.33
C SER A 27 5.67 -6.70 6.33
N ILE A 28 4.89 -5.93 5.58
CA ILE A 28 4.98 -4.46 5.53
C ILE A 28 4.64 -3.85 6.89
N ARG A 29 3.56 -4.32 7.54
CA ARG A 29 3.14 -3.85 8.86
C ARG A 29 4.25 -4.00 9.89
N LYS A 30 4.92 -5.16 9.94
CA LYS A 30 6.05 -5.39 10.84
C LYS A 30 7.18 -4.37 10.59
N LYS A 31 7.59 -4.20 9.33
CA LYS A 31 8.63 -3.21 8.96
C LYS A 31 8.26 -1.78 9.32
N LEU A 32 7.00 -1.38 9.14
CA LEU A 32 6.55 -0.02 9.46
C LEU A 32 6.50 0.25 10.97
N ILE A 33 6.21 -0.76 11.79
CA ILE A 33 6.33 -0.68 13.24
C ILE A 33 7.80 -0.48 13.64
N ASP A 34 8.71 -1.29 13.09
CA ASP A 34 10.15 -1.19 13.36
C ASP A 34 10.69 0.20 12.96
N MET A 35 10.11 0.82 11.93
CA MET A 35 10.45 2.18 11.46
C MET A 35 9.73 3.31 12.22
N ARG A 36 8.89 3.02 13.23
CA ARG A 36 8.05 4.00 13.96
C ARG A 36 7.12 4.84 13.05
N LEU A 37 6.68 4.23 11.96
CA LEU A 37 5.72 4.82 11.01
C LEU A 37 4.28 4.35 11.27
N LEU A 38 4.15 3.25 12.02
CA LEU A 38 2.91 2.75 12.59
C LEU A 38 3.00 2.84 14.10
N ASN A 39 2.09 3.60 14.69
CA ASN A 39 1.98 3.74 16.12
C ASN A 39 0.95 2.74 16.65
N LYS A 40 1.17 2.24 17.87
CA LYS A 40 0.22 1.34 18.54
C LYS A 40 -0.97 2.11 19.13
N ASP A 41 -0.78 3.39 19.39
CA ASP A 41 -1.81 4.27 19.92
C ASP A 41 -2.72 4.76 18.76
N PRO A 42 -4.03 4.49 18.81
CA PRO A 42 -4.97 5.00 17.81
C PRO A 42 -5.05 6.53 17.75
N ALA A 43 -4.61 7.23 18.80
CA ALA A 43 -4.61 8.70 18.84
C ALA A 43 -3.47 9.33 18.01
N GLU A 44 -2.43 8.55 17.66
CA GLU A 44 -1.33 9.05 16.85
C GLU A 44 -1.54 8.79 15.36
N GLU A 45 -1.23 9.78 14.52
CA GLU A 45 -1.28 9.62 13.06
C GLU A 45 -0.40 8.44 12.61
N SER A 46 -0.97 7.56 11.79
CA SER A 46 -0.29 6.38 11.28
C SER A 46 -0.57 6.18 9.80
N ILE A 47 0.36 5.49 9.13
CA ILE A 47 0.20 5.12 7.72
C ILE A 47 -0.88 4.05 7.60
N ILE A 48 -1.79 4.24 6.65
CA ILE A 48 -2.85 3.28 6.36
C ILE A 48 -2.24 2.08 5.65
N ILE A 49 -2.52 0.85 6.12
CA ILE A 49 -2.10 -0.38 5.45
C ILE A 49 -3.30 -1.30 5.31
N SER A 50 -3.68 -1.59 4.07
CA SER A 50 -4.86 -2.41 3.80
C SER A 50 -4.71 -3.23 2.52
N THR A 51 -5.53 -4.27 2.40
CA THR A 51 -5.70 -4.97 1.12
C THR A 51 -6.60 -4.15 0.20
N VAL A 52 -6.44 -4.34 -1.12
CA VAL A 52 -7.26 -3.64 -2.12
C VAL A 52 -8.75 -3.80 -1.85
N ASP A 53 -9.20 -5.03 -1.56
CA ASP A 53 -10.60 -5.34 -1.30
C ASP A 53 -11.16 -4.61 -0.06
N ARG A 54 -10.32 -4.35 0.94
CA ARG A 54 -10.73 -3.66 2.19
C ARG A 54 -10.67 -2.15 2.08
N PHE A 55 -9.91 -1.63 1.12
CA PHE A 55 -9.74 -0.20 0.87
C PHE A 55 -10.65 0.29 -0.27
N GLN A 56 -11.63 -0.53 -0.65
CA GLN A 56 -12.60 -0.17 -1.68
C GLN A 56 -13.54 0.92 -1.14
N GLY A 57 -13.61 2.04 -1.85
CA GLY A 57 -14.41 3.21 -1.44
C GLY A 57 -13.63 4.25 -0.63
N ASP A 58 -12.49 3.86 -0.06
CA ASP A 58 -11.55 4.79 0.58
C ASP A 58 -10.60 5.41 -0.46
N GLU A 59 -9.98 6.53 -0.10
CA GLU A 59 -8.98 7.25 -0.90
C GLU A 59 -7.86 7.80 0.00
N ALA A 60 -6.69 8.01 -0.58
CA ALA A 60 -5.56 8.66 0.09
C ALA A 60 -4.83 9.61 -0.86
N ASP A 61 -4.15 10.61 -0.30
CA ASP A 61 -3.37 11.56 -1.12
C ASP A 61 -2.26 10.84 -1.86
N ILE A 62 -1.50 9.99 -1.15
CA ILE A 62 -0.45 9.18 -1.73
C ILE A 62 -0.75 7.70 -1.52
N VAL A 63 -0.79 6.94 -2.62
CA VAL A 63 -0.97 5.49 -2.58
C VAL A 63 0.31 4.80 -3.02
N ILE A 64 0.82 3.90 -2.18
CA ILE A 64 1.97 3.03 -2.47
C ILE A 64 1.45 1.61 -2.68
N ILE A 65 1.65 1.08 -3.87
CA ILE A 65 1.18 -0.24 -4.28
C ILE A 65 2.38 -1.20 -4.32
N SER A 66 2.27 -2.33 -3.62
CA SER A 66 3.23 -3.42 -3.70
C SER A 66 2.65 -4.57 -4.51
N MET A 67 3.04 -4.67 -5.78
CA MET A 67 2.72 -5.79 -6.68
C MET A 67 3.70 -6.94 -6.42
N VAL A 68 3.27 -7.91 -5.62
CA VAL A 68 4.07 -9.11 -5.27
C VAL A 68 3.85 -10.21 -6.31
N ILE A 69 4.15 -9.88 -7.56
CA ILE A 69 3.98 -10.79 -8.70
C ILE A 69 5.31 -11.49 -8.95
N ASP A 70 5.26 -12.81 -9.09
CA ASP A 70 6.39 -13.68 -9.41
C ASP A 70 5.89 -14.86 -10.26
N GLU A 71 6.77 -15.59 -10.97
CA GLU A 71 6.41 -16.66 -11.91
C GLU A 71 5.53 -17.77 -11.28
N LYS A 72 5.68 -17.98 -9.96
CA LYS A 72 4.93 -18.99 -9.18
C LYS A 72 3.57 -18.51 -8.71
N SER A 73 3.20 -17.25 -8.97
CA SER A 73 1.91 -16.71 -8.55
C SER A 73 0.79 -17.28 -9.42
N THR A 74 0.13 -18.32 -8.90
CA THR A 74 -0.90 -19.13 -9.57
C THR A 74 -2.12 -18.34 -10.03
N THR A 75 -2.40 -17.21 -9.38
CA THR A 75 -3.41 -16.23 -9.79
C THR A 75 -2.79 -14.83 -9.72
N PRO A 76 -2.32 -14.28 -10.84
CA PRO A 76 -1.86 -12.91 -10.88
C PRO A 76 -3.06 -12.03 -10.55
N PHE A 77 -2.98 -11.27 -9.47
CA PHE A 77 -4.00 -10.27 -9.14
C PHE A 77 -4.27 -9.31 -10.31
N VAL A 78 -3.26 -9.14 -11.18
CA VAL A 78 -3.34 -8.41 -12.46
C VAL A 78 -4.42 -8.95 -13.40
N LYS A 79 -4.77 -10.24 -13.34
CA LYS A 79 -5.82 -10.84 -14.17
C LYS A 79 -7.24 -10.46 -13.73
N LEU A 80 -7.39 -9.77 -12.59
CA LEU A 80 -8.68 -9.27 -12.11
C LEU A 80 -8.78 -7.77 -12.41
N GLU A 81 -9.19 -7.43 -13.64
CA GLU A 81 -9.29 -6.04 -14.14
C GLU A 81 -10.03 -5.12 -13.16
N ASN A 82 -11.17 -5.56 -12.62
CA ASN A 82 -11.95 -4.78 -11.66
C ASN A 82 -11.15 -4.39 -10.42
N ARG A 83 -10.27 -5.27 -9.94
CA ARG A 83 -9.45 -5.00 -8.76
C ARG A 83 -8.27 -4.08 -9.09
N MET A 84 -7.73 -4.16 -10.30
CA MET A 84 -6.74 -3.21 -10.80
C MET A 84 -7.33 -1.81 -10.96
N ILE A 85 -8.55 -1.68 -11.51
CA ILE A 85 -9.23 -0.38 -11.63
C ILE A 85 -9.46 0.24 -10.24
N VAL A 86 -9.94 -0.56 -9.28
CA VAL A 86 -10.10 -0.08 -7.89
C VAL A 86 -8.74 0.38 -7.34
N LEU A 87 -7.71 -0.44 -7.41
CA LEU A 87 -6.37 -0.12 -6.90
C LEU A 87 -5.80 1.18 -7.50
N LEU A 88 -5.89 1.36 -8.82
CA LEU A 88 -5.33 2.50 -9.54
C LEU A 88 -6.12 3.80 -9.34
N SER A 89 -7.37 3.71 -8.89
CA SER A 89 -8.24 4.88 -8.64
C SER A 89 -8.20 5.41 -7.20
N ARG A 90 -7.38 4.84 -6.32
CA ARG A 90 -7.37 5.22 -4.88
C ARG A 90 -6.55 6.48 -4.55
N ALA A 91 -5.69 6.92 -5.47
CA ALA A 91 -4.73 8.00 -5.24
C ALA A 91 -5.29 9.35 -5.68
N ARG A 92 -5.27 10.35 -4.79
CA ARG A 92 -5.74 11.71 -5.10
C ARG A 92 -4.63 12.62 -5.65
N ILE A 93 -3.40 12.46 -5.17
CA ILE A 93 -2.25 13.32 -5.54
C ILE A 93 -1.18 12.52 -6.27
N GLY A 94 -0.82 11.34 -5.74
CA GLY A 94 0.30 10.57 -6.29
C GLY A 94 0.20 9.08 -6.04
N MET A 95 0.68 8.30 -6.99
CA MET A 95 0.68 6.84 -6.93
C MET A 95 2.09 6.30 -7.21
N PHE A 96 2.55 5.40 -6.35
CA PHE A 96 3.82 4.70 -6.52
C PHE A 96 3.57 3.20 -6.64
N VAL A 97 3.87 2.63 -7.80
CA VAL A 97 3.71 1.20 -8.05
C VAL A 97 5.06 0.52 -7.97
N ILE A 98 5.18 -0.47 -7.08
CA ILE A 98 6.39 -1.26 -6.87
C ILE A 98 6.10 -2.67 -7.33
N GLY A 99 6.83 -3.14 -8.33
CA GLY A 99 6.71 -4.48 -8.87
C GLY A 99 8.01 -4.89 -9.55
N ASN A 100 8.09 -6.15 -9.94
CA ASN A 100 9.17 -6.63 -10.78
C ASN A 100 8.77 -6.44 -12.26
N LEU A 101 9.63 -5.78 -13.05
CA LEU A 101 9.42 -5.57 -14.50
C LEU A 101 10.01 -6.69 -15.35
N GLY A 102 10.91 -7.51 -14.79
CA GLY A 102 11.56 -8.61 -15.49
C GLY A 102 10.64 -9.79 -15.79
N TYR A 103 9.34 -9.64 -15.55
CA TYR A 103 8.29 -10.64 -15.76
C TYR A 103 7.03 -9.96 -16.29
#